data_AF-A0A7J0F0V7-F1
#
_entry.id   AF-A0A7J0F0V7-F1
#
_cell.length_a   1.000
_cell.length_b   1.000
_cell.length_c   1.000
_cell.angle_alpha   90.00
_cell.angle_beta   90.00
_cell.angle_gamma   90.00
#
_symmetry.space_group_name_H-M   'P 1'
#
loop_
_entity.id
_entity.type
_entity.pdbx_description
1 polymer ?
#
loop_
_entity_poly.entity_id
_entity_poly.type
_entity_poly.pdbx_seq_one_letter_code
_entity_poly.pdbx_strand_id
1 'polypeptide(L)'
;MLIHQARAPVPHKPDAENGDGTMPPDLYASVNQLRPNRACRGQPDASDLLHMYTVVRSKRESALVSSYRYEGPKFREDIAKSEAKTLFDAVKNAAKKNPIEDEVVRILSTRSKLHLKSVFKHYKDISGKHMEEEVEAYPSLKHTVECLSTPHTYFIKVLEEAINPNANEKVKEGLTRVIVTRADADMKAIKEEYHKKNGAALIDKIEHMANGNFKNFLLTLLARGG
;
A
#
# COMPACT_ATOMS: atom_id res chain seq x y z
N MET A 1 0.47 2.74 -57.97
CA MET A 1 -0.40 2.44 -56.80
C MET A 1 0.44 2.67 -55.56
N LEU A 2 0.32 3.86 -54.97
CA LEU A 2 1.10 4.35 -53.82
C LEU A 2 0.43 3.86 -52.54
N ILE A 3 1.17 3.16 -51.68
CA ILE A 3 0.72 2.89 -50.29
C ILE A 3 1.43 3.92 -49.40
N HIS A 4 0.66 4.92 -48.99
CA HIS A 4 1.06 5.93 -48.02
C HIS A 4 1.39 5.27 -46.67
N GLN A 5 2.63 5.43 -46.20
CA GLN A 5 2.97 5.22 -44.80
C GLN A 5 2.47 6.43 -44.00
N ALA A 6 1.44 6.23 -43.18
CA ALA A 6 1.02 7.20 -42.18
C ALA A 6 2.05 7.19 -41.02
N ARG A 7 2.87 8.23 -40.94
CA ARG A 7 3.70 8.51 -39.77
C ARG A 7 2.78 8.90 -38.61
N ALA A 8 2.89 8.21 -37.48
CA ALA A 8 2.24 8.65 -36.24
C ALA A 8 2.77 10.04 -35.83
N PRO A 9 1.91 10.95 -35.36
CA PRO A 9 2.33 12.28 -34.94
C PRO A 9 3.26 12.17 -33.72
N VAL A 10 4.41 12.84 -33.79
CA VAL A 10 5.32 12.98 -32.66
C VAL A 10 4.60 13.85 -31.62
N PRO A 11 4.49 13.43 -30.35
CA PRO A 11 3.82 14.23 -29.34
C PRO A 11 4.59 15.54 -29.11
N HIS A 12 3.91 16.66 -29.34
CA HIS A 12 4.42 17.98 -28.99
C HIS A 12 4.67 18.03 -27.48
N LYS A 13 5.89 18.38 -27.07
CA LYS A 13 6.12 18.82 -25.69
C LYS A 13 5.31 20.11 -25.48
N PRO A 14 4.44 20.20 -24.47
CA PRO A 14 3.84 21.47 -24.13
C PRO A 14 4.93 22.38 -23.56
N ASP A 15 5.00 23.59 -24.12
CA ASP A 15 5.91 24.63 -23.66
C ASP A 15 5.62 24.98 -22.20
N ALA A 16 6.67 25.02 -21.42
CA ALA A 16 6.62 25.27 -20.00
C ALA A 16 6.44 26.77 -19.74
N GLU A 17 5.21 27.25 -19.66
CA GLU A 17 4.93 28.57 -19.09
C GLU A 17 3.62 28.61 -18.27
N ASN A 18 3.79 29.02 -17.00
CA ASN A 18 2.82 29.67 -16.10
C ASN A 18 1.80 28.80 -15.33
N GLY A 19 2.17 28.44 -14.10
CA GLY A 19 1.67 29.19 -12.93
C GLY A 19 0.28 28.88 -12.35
N ASP A 20 -0.04 27.63 -12.05
CA ASP A 20 -0.95 27.21 -10.96
C ASP A 20 -0.83 25.69 -10.83
N GLY A 21 -0.62 25.18 -9.62
CA GLY A 21 -0.52 23.75 -9.35
C GLY A 21 -1.89 23.03 -9.32
N THR A 22 -2.93 23.58 -9.95
CA THR A 22 -4.20 22.89 -10.15
C THR A 22 -4.13 22.01 -11.40
N MET A 23 -4.29 20.71 -11.17
CA MET A 23 -4.46 19.72 -12.23
C MET A 23 -5.77 20.04 -12.98
N PRO A 24 -5.75 20.13 -14.32
CA PRO A 24 -6.92 20.53 -15.08
C PRO A 24 -8.07 19.49 -14.93
N PRO A 25 -9.35 19.93 -14.90
CA PRO A 25 -10.49 19.07 -14.55
C PRO A 25 -10.73 17.89 -15.50
N ASP A 26 -10.14 17.93 -16.69
CA ASP A 26 -10.25 16.93 -17.75
C ASP A 26 -9.50 15.62 -17.44
N LEU A 27 -8.46 15.64 -16.58
CA LEU A 27 -7.84 14.39 -16.11
C LEU A 27 -8.69 13.65 -15.05
N TYR A 28 -9.61 14.32 -14.35
CA TYR A 28 -10.49 13.64 -13.38
C TYR A 28 -11.48 12.70 -14.09
N ALA A 29 -11.85 13.03 -15.33
CA ALA A 29 -12.76 12.22 -16.14
C ALA A 29 -12.09 10.95 -16.72
N SER A 30 -10.76 10.89 -16.80
CA SER A 30 -10.03 9.75 -17.39
C SER A 30 -9.89 8.55 -16.44
N VAL A 31 -10.01 8.76 -15.12
CA VAL A 31 -9.96 7.66 -14.13
C VAL A 31 -11.22 6.79 -14.19
N ASN A 32 -12.35 7.35 -14.61
CA ASN A 32 -13.64 6.65 -14.71
C ASN A 32 -13.95 6.04 -16.08
N GLN A 33 -13.03 6.12 -17.06
CA GLN A 33 -13.25 5.56 -18.41
C GLN A 33 -12.28 4.44 -18.83
N LEU A 34 -11.41 3.95 -17.93
CA LEU A 34 -10.54 2.82 -18.25
C LEU A 34 -11.34 1.50 -18.29
N ARG A 35 -11.96 1.21 -19.43
CA ARG A 35 -12.25 -0.17 -19.83
C ARG A 35 -10.92 -0.91 -20.08
N PRO A 36 -10.75 -2.17 -19.64
CA PRO A 36 -9.52 -2.91 -19.87
C PRO A 36 -9.35 -3.20 -21.36
N ASN A 37 -8.28 -2.68 -21.96
CA ASN A 37 -7.90 -3.00 -23.34
C ASN A 37 -7.13 -4.33 -23.36
N ARG A 38 -7.70 -5.31 -24.06
CA ARG A 38 -7.15 -6.67 -24.22
C ARG A 38 -6.02 -6.67 -25.23
N ALA A 39 -4.75 -6.69 -24.79
CA ALA A 39 -3.64 -7.19 -25.61
C ALA A 39 -2.34 -7.35 -24.81
N CYS A 40 -2.24 -8.41 -24.01
CA CYS A 40 -0.97 -9.09 -23.67
C CYS A 40 -1.33 -10.51 -23.20
N ARG A 41 -1.09 -11.52 -24.06
CA ARG A 41 -1.25 -12.93 -23.71
C ARG A 41 -0.08 -13.37 -22.84
N GLY A 42 -0.40 -14.10 -21.77
CA GLY A 42 0.54 -14.60 -20.76
C GLY A 42 0.11 -14.19 -19.35
N GLN A 43 -1.17 -14.40 -19.00
CA GLN A 43 -1.69 -14.13 -17.67
C GLN A 43 -1.83 -15.44 -16.88
N PRO A 44 -1.47 -15.47 -15.57
CA PRO A 44 -1.98 -16.50 -14.67
C PRO A 44 -3.51 -16.44 -14.68
N ASP A 45 -4.14 -17.58 -14.40
CA ASP A 45 -5.58 -17.72 -14.57
C ASP A 45 -6.37 -16.69 -13.74
N ALA A 46 -7.58 -16.38 -14.20
CA ALA A 46 -8.44 -15.39 -13.55
C ALA A 46 -8.93 -15.83 -12.15
N SER A 47 -8.57 -17.02 -11.67
CA SER A 47 -8.87 -17.52 -10.33
C SER A 47 -7.74 -17.22 -9.33
N ASP A 48 -6.48 -17.23 -9.78
CA ASP A 48 -5.29 -16.94 -8.98
C ASP A 48 -5.21 -15.46 -8.57
N LEU A 49 -5.58 -14.56 -9.48
CA LEU A 49 -5.71 -13.14 -9.15
C LEU A 49 -6.93 -12.86 -8.26
N LEU A 50 -7.96 -13.71 -8.31
CA LEU A 50 -9.19 -13.52 -7.56
C LEU A 50 -9.03 -13.88 -6.08
N HIS A 51 -8.14 -14.81 -5.72
CA HIS A 51 -7.89 -15.17 -4.31
C HIS A 51 -6.96 -14.22 -3.56
N MET A 52 -6.10 -13.46 -4.26
CA MET A 52 -5.44 -12.30 -3.65
C MET A 52 -6.45 -11.15 -3.39
N TYR A 53 -7.54 -11.13 -4.16
CA TYR A 53 -8.60 -10.12 -4.19
C TYR A 53 -9.77 -10.38 -3.21
N THR A 54 -9.90 -11.56 -2.60
CA THR A 54 -11.08 -11.90 -1.76
C THR A 54 -11.08 -11.28 -0.36
N VAL A 55 -10.02 -10.55 0.03
CA VAL A 55 -10.03 -9.68 1.22
C VAL A 55 -10.69 -8.32 0.93
N VAL A 56 -10.92 -7.99 -0.35
CA VAL A 56 -11.24 -6.62 -0.74
C VAL A 56 -12.74 -6.39 -0.92
N ARG A 57 -13.44 -6.06 0.17
CA ARG A 57 -14.90 -5.85 0.17
C ARG A 57 -15.33 -4.43 0.56
N SER A 58 -14.63 -3.41 0.08
CA SER A 58 -15.14 -2.02 0.07
C SER A 58 -14.45 -1.18 -1.03
N LYS A 59 -15.16 -0.18 -1.58
CA LYS A 59 -14.69 0.79 -2.61
C LYS A 59 -13.28 1.37 -2.35
N ARG A 60 -12.87 1.34 -1.09
CA ARG A 60 -11.62 1.82 -0.52
C ARG A 60 -10.35 1.09 -1.01
N GLU A 61 -10.34 -0.23 -1.03
CA GLU A 61 -9.12 -0.98 -1.41
C GLU A 61 -8.95 -0.99 -2.93
N SER A 62 -10.02 -0.85 -3.70
CA SER A 62 -9.92 -0.57 -5.13
C SER A 62 -9.10 0.69 -5.39
N ALA A 63 -9.27 1.79 -4.64
CA ALA A 63 -8.44 2.98 -4.79
C ALA A 63 -6.96 2.76 -4.38
N LEU A 64 -6.69 1.95 -3.35
CA LEU A 64 -5.31 1.64 -2.94
C LEU A 64 -4.59 0.71 -3.94
N VAL A 65 -5.33 -0.18 -4.60
CA VAL A 65 -4.82 -1.20 -5.54
C VAL A 65 -4.79 -0.67 -6.99
N SER A 66 -5.67 0.27 -7.36
CA SER A 66 -5.73 0.85 -8.71
C SER A 66 -4.99 2.18 -8.88
N SER A 67 -4.60 2.85 -7.80
CA SER A 67 -3.85 4.11 -7.89
C SER A 67 -2.42 3.85 -8.33
N TYR A 68 -2.06 4.40 -9.50
CA TYR A 68 -0.67 4.66 -9.83
C TYR A 68 -0.12 5.66 -8.82
N ARG A 69 0.51 5.16 -7.76
CA ARG A 69 1.21 6.02 -6.80
C ARG A 69 2.45 6.57 -7.46
N TYR A 70 2.57 7.90 -7.47
CA TYR A 70 3.81 8.54 -7.87
C TYR A 70 4.94 8.09 -6.93
N GLU A 71 6.00 7.48 -7.47
CA GLU A 71 7.16 7.02 -6.67
C GLU A 71 8.38 7.96 -6.80
N GLY A 72 8.21 9.14 -7.39
CA GLY A 72 9.31 10.07 -7.60
C GLY A 72 9.83 10.73 -6.30
N PRO A 73 11.07 11.24 -6.34
CA PRO A 73 11.76 11.75 -5.16
C PRO A 73 11.29 13.14 -4.70
N LYS A 74 10.49 13.83 -5.53
CA LYS A 74 10.09 15.22 -5.29
C LYS A 74 8.69 15.30 -4.71
N PHE A 75 8.53 16.05 -3.64
CA PHE A 75 7.23 16.42 -3.09
C PHE A 75 7.30 17.86 -2.56
N ARG A 76 6.12 18.46 -2.34
CA ARG A 76 5.97 19.83 -1.86
C ARG A 76 5.66 19.83 -0.38
N GLU A 77 6.57 20.39 0.41
CA GLU A 77 6.47 20.43 1.88
C GLU A 77 5.24 21.19 2.37
N ASP A 78 4.88 22.28 1.69
CA ASP A 78 3.71 23.09 1.99
C ASP A 78 2.39 22.33 1.79
N ILE A 79 2.32 21.50 0.74
CA ILE A 79 1.17 20.60 0.51
C ILE A 79 1.13 19.53 1.61
N ALA A 80 2.27 18.96 1.98
CA ALA A 80 2.32 17.95 3.04
C ALA A 80 1.83 18.49 4.39
N LYS A 81 2.19 19.74 4.73
CA LYS A 81 1.66 20.43 5.93
C LYS A 81 0.16 20.66 5.86
N SER A 82 -0.33 21.13 4.71
CA SER A 82 -1.77 21.35 4.51
C SER A 82 -2.55 20.04 4.63
N GLU A 83 -2.08 18.97 3.99
CA GLU A 83 -2.74 17.67 4.03
C GLU A 83 -2.65 17.01 5.41
N ALA A 84 -1.56 17.23 6.16
CA ALA A 84 -1.48 16.81 7.55
C ALA A 84 -2.57 17.47 8.42
N LYS A 85 -2.81 18.76 8.21
CA LYS A 85 -3.92 19.47 8.87
C LYS A 85 -5.28 18.92 8.44
N THR A 86 -5.48 18.65 7.15
CA THR A 86 -6.71 18.00 6.64
C THR A 86 -6.95 16.65 7.30
N LEU A 87 -5.91 15.81 7.42
CA LEU A 87 -6.01 14.52 8.11
C LEU A 87 -6.35 14.71 9.59
N PHE A 88 -5.69 15.65 10.28
CA PHE A 88 -5.94 15.93 11.69
C PHE A 88 -7.39 16.38 11.93
N ASP A 89 -7.88 17.33 11.14
CA ASP A 89 -9.25 17.81 11.24
C ASP A 89 -10.27 16.69 10.93
N ALA A 90 -9.99 15.83 9.95
CA ALA A 90 -10.83 14.69 9.61
C ALA A 90 -10.89 13.65 10.75
N VAL A 91 -9.73 13.28 11.32
CA VAL A 91 -9.65 12.32 12.44
C VAL A 91 -10.28 12.90 13.71
N LYS A 92 -10.07 14.19 14.01
CA LYS A 92 -10.70 14.85 15.17
C LYS A 92 -12.23 14.91 15.06
N ASN A 93 -12.74 15.07 13.84
CA ASN A 93 -14.19 15.10 13.57
C ASN A 93 -14.79 13.70 13.35
N ALA A 94 -14.02 12.62 13.54
CA ALA A 94 -14.43 11.24 13.29
C ALA A 94 -15.70 10.78 14.06
N ALA A 95 -15.97 11.40 15.22
CA ALA A 95 -17.18 11.12 16.00
C ALA A 95 -18.44 11.77 15.39
N LYS A 96 -18.28 12.82 14.59
CA LYS A 96 -19.37 13.57 13.94
C LYS A 96 -19.54 13.19 12.47
N LYS A 97 -18.47 12.73 11.83
CA LYS A 97 -18.41 12.30 10.43
C LYS A 97 -17.53 11.08 10.32
N ASN A 98 -17.80 10.17 9.38
CA ASN A 98 -16.97 8.99 9.20
C ASN A 98 -15.55 9.42 8.74
N PRO A 99 -14.46 9.18 9.49
CA PRO A 99 -13.10 9.60 9.11
C PRO A 99 -12.59 8.92 7.83
N ILE A 100 -13.34 7.94 7.33
CA ILE A 100 -13.19 7.39 5.99
C ILE A 100 -13.92 8.31 4.99
N GLU A 101 -13.61 9.61 5.04
CA GLU A 101 -14.08 10.59 4.04
C GLU A 101 -13.23 10.51 2.77
N ASP A 102 -13.76 11.05 1.69
CA ASP A 102 -13.09 11.09 0.37
C ASP A 102 -11.67 11.69 0.47
N GLU A 103 -11.44 12.69 1.34
CA GLU A 103 -10.13 13.32 1.48
C GLU A 103 -9.08 12.44 2.15
N VAL A 104 -9.42 11.71 3.22
CA VAL A 104 -8.48 10.78 3.87
C VAL A 104 -8.11 9.66 2.90
N VAL A 105 -9.10 9.11 2.19
CA VAL A 105 -8.88 8.09 1.17
C VAL A 105 -8.03 8.65 0.01
N ARG A 106 -8.34 9.85 -0.48
CA ARG A 106 -7.59 10.52 -1.56
C ARG A 106 -6.13 10.71 -1.17
N ILE A 107 -5.85 11.26 0.01
CA ILE A 107 -4.47 11.49 0.48
C ILE A 107 -3.72 10.17 0.59
N LEU A 108 -4.28 9.19 1.31
CA LEU A 108 -3.61 7.90 1.57
C LEU A 108 -3.51 7.00 0.34
N SER A 109 -4.31 7.21 -0.70
CA SER A 109 -4.25 6.41 -1.94
C SER A 109 -3.39 7.04 -3.03
N THR A 110 -3.42 8.36 -3.20
CA THR A 110 -2.80 9.00 -4.38
C THR A 110 -1.40 9.55 -4.13
N ARG A 111 -1.05 9.87 -2.88
CA ARG A 111 0.24 10.51 -2.57
C ARG A 111 1.40 9.52 -2.58
N SER A 112 2.59 10.04 -2.88
CA SER A 112 3.84 9.27 -2.86
C SER A 112 4.22 8.86 -1.45
N LYS A 113 5.03 7.80 -1.32
CA LYS A 113 5.53 7.33 -0.02
C LYS A 113 6.33 8.42 0.73
N LEU A 114 7.14 9.20 0.01
CA LEU A 114 7.91 10.30 0.60
C LEU A 114 7.02 11.44 1.10
N HIS A 115 6.01 11.81 0.29
CA HIS A 115 5.04 12.81 0.70
C HIS A 115 4.27 12.36 1.94
N LEU A 116 3.78 11.11 1.95
CA LEU A 116 3.05 10.55 3.09
C LEU A 116 3.90 10.49 4.36
N LYS A 117 5.20 10.16 4.25
CA LYS A 117 6.13 10.24 5.40
C LYS A 117 6.18 11.67 5.98
N SER A 118 6.23 12.68 5.12
CA SER A 118 6.19 14.09 5.58
C SER A 118 4.84 14.45 6.17
N VAL A 119 3.73 14.00 5.58
CA VAL A 119 2.38 14.22 6.11
C VAL A 119 2.24 13.63 7.51
N PHE A 120 2.66 12.39 7.73
CA PHE A 120 2.60 11.76 9.06
C PHE A 120 3.50 12.44 10.08
N LYS A 121 4.66 12.96 9.66
CA LYS A 121 5.52 13.78 10.53
C LYS A 121 4.79 15.05 10.99
N HIS A 122 4.25 15.84 10.06
CA HIS A 122 3.51 17.06 10.39
C HIS A 122 2.24 16.75 11.17
N TYR A 123 1.57 15.64 10.89
CA TYR A 123 0.41 15.19 11.65
C TYR A 123 0.79 15.03 13.13
N LYS A 124 1.89 14.32 13.42
CA LYS A 124 2.40 14.15 14.79
C LYS A 124 2.78 15.48 15.44
N ASP A 125 3.37 16.40 14.68
CA ASP A 125 3.72 17.73 15.19
C ASP A 125 2.45 18.55 15.57
N ILE A 126 1.33 18.34 14.88
CA ILE A 126 0.04 19.01 15.14
C ILE A 126 -0.73 18.34 16.28
N SER A 127 -0.85 17.01 16.27
CA SER A 127 -1.70 16.26 17.21
C SER A 127 -0.99 15.89 18.52
N GLY A 128 0.34 15.86 18.50
CA GLY A 128 1.17 15.31 19.58
C GLY A 128 1.19 13.79 19.64
N LYS A 129 0.51 13.09 18.72
CA LYS A 129 0.38 11.62 18.67
C LYS A 129 0.60 11.08 17.27
N HIS A 130 0.98 9.81 17.19
CA HIS A 130 1.01 9.13 15.91
C HIS A 130 -0.40 8.91 15.37
N MET A 131 -0.58 9.03 14.05
CA MET A 131 -1.90 8.87 13.42
C MET A 131 -2.47 7.47 13.68
N GLU A 132 -1.63 6.43 13.66
CA GLU A 132 -2.02 5.05 13.97
C GLU A 132 -2.66 4.89 15.36
N GLU A 133 -2.26 5.69 16.34
CA GLU A 133 -2.83 5.67 17.70
C GLU A 133 -4.22 6.33 17.74
N GLU A 134 -4.45 7.35 16.89
CA GLU A 134 -5.72 8.08 16.88
C GLU A 134 -6.80 7.38 16.05
N VAL A 135 -6.41 6.48 15.14
CA VAL A 135 -7.33 5.69 14.31
C VAL A 135 -7.54 4.27 14.83
N GLU A 136 -7.21 4.01 16.10
CA GLU A 136 -7.31 2.68 16.74
C GLU A 136 -8.72 2.07 16.61
N ALA A 137 -9.76 2.91 16.74
CA ALA A 137 -11.17 2.49 16.60
C ALA A 137 -11.58 2.17 15.15
N TYR A 138 -10.70 2.38 14.16
CA TYR A 138 -10.96 2.18 12.73
C TYR A 138 -9.95 1.18 12.14
N PRO A 139 -10.15 -0.15 12.33
CA PRO A 139 -9.15 -1.18 12.02
C PRO A 139 -8.60 -1.09 10.59
N SER A 140 -9.47 -0.92 9.60
CA SER A 140 -9.03 -0.79 8.22
C SER A 140 -8.15 0.45 8.02
N LEU A 141 -8.50 1.60 8.61
CA LEU A 141 -7.71 2.85 8.53
C LEU A 141 -6.36 2.68 9.21
N LYS A 142 -6.35 2.11 10.42
CA LYS A 142 -5.14 1.74 11.14
C LYS A 142 -4.21 0.90 10.27
N HIS A 143 -4.67 -0.21 9.69
CA HIS A 143 -3.83 -1.05 8.84
C HIS A 143 -3.25 -0.30 7.63
N THR A 144 -4.01 0.60 7.02
CA THR A 144 -3.51 1.43 5.91
C THR A 144 -2.42 2.39 6.38
N VAL A 145 -2.63 3.07 7.51
CA VAL A 145 -1.65 4.00 8.07
C VAL A 145 -0.37 3.25 8.47
N GLU A 146 -0.48 2.13 9.20
CA GLU A 146 0.66 1.30 9.60
C GLU A 146 1.46 0.78 8.39
N CYS A 147 0.78 0.30 7.35
CA CYS A 147 1.42 -0.17 6.12
C CYS A 147 2.18 0.96 5.39
N LEU A 148 1.70 2.20 5.47
CA LEU A 148 2.33 3.36 4.82
C LEU A 148 3.42 4.01 5.68
N SER A 149 3.27 4.03 7.01
CA SER A 149 4.17 4.70 7.95
C SER A 149 5.30 3.79 8.42
N THR A 150 4.97 2.55 8.79
CA THR A 150 5.87 1.59 9.44
C THR A 150 5.68 0.18 8.84
N PRO A 151 5.93 -0.01 7.53
CA PRO A 151 5.58 -1.22 6.79
C PRO A 151 6.17 -2.50 7.41
N HIS A 152 7.44 -2.49 7.84
CA HIS A 152 8.05 -3.67 8.46
C HIS A 152 7.38 -4.03 9.79
N THR A 153 7.06 -3.04 10.62
CA THR A 153 6.31 -3.26 11.86
C THR A 153 4.93 -3.84 11.58
N TYR A 154 4.24 -3.36 10.53
CA TYR A 154 2.96 -3.92 10.10
C TYR A 154 3.10 -5.39 9.66
N PHE A 155 4.09 -5.71 8.82
CA PHE A 155 4.32 -7.09 8.39
C PHE A 155 4.64 -8.03 9.56
N ILE A 156 5.43 -7.58 10.54
CA ILE A 156 5.70 -8.35 11.75
C ILE A 156 4.41 -8.64 12.53
N LYS A 157 3.52 -7.65 12.68
CA LYS A 157 2.21 -7.87 13.32
C LYS A 157 1.39 -8.93 12.59
N VAL A 158 1.32 -8.86 11.27
CA VAL A 158 0.61 -9.84 10.44
C VAL A 158 1.23 -11.24 10.59
N LEU A 159 2.56 -11.35 10.62
CA LEU A 159 3.25 -12.62 10.82
C LEU A 159 2.94 -13.22 12.19
N GLU A 160 2.96 -12.41 13.25
CA GLU A 160 2.64 -12.86 14.61
C GLU A 160 1.20 -13.35 14.74
N GLU A 161 0.26 -12.59 14.19
CA GLU A 161 -1.15 -13.00 14.16
C GLU A 161 -1.34 -14.31 13.40
N ALA A 162 -0.67 -14.48 12.26
CA ALA A 162 -0.77 -15.67 11.42
C ALA A 162 -0.10 -16.92 12.01
N ILE A 163 0.98 -16.73 12.79
CA ILE A 163 1.73 -17.80 13.46
C ILE A 163 1.03 -18.29 14.73
N ASN A 164 0.12 -17.49 15.29
CA ASN A 164 -0.63 -17.87 16.49
C ASN A 164 -1.38 -19.20 16.27
N PRO A 165 -1.20 -20.22 17.13
CA PRO A 165 -1.90 -21.51 17.00
C PRO A 165 -3.43 -21.39 16.94
N ASN A 166 -3.98 -20.33 17.54
CA ASN A 166 -5.42 -20.06 17.59
C ASN A 166 -5.91 -19.20 16.41
N ALA A 167 -5.05 -18.87 15.45
CA ALA A 167 -5.44 -18.12 14.26
C ALA A 167 -6.43 -18.92 13.40
N ASN A 168 -7.43 -18.22 12.86
CA ASN A 168 -8.31 -18.82 11.86
C ASN A 168 -7.58 -18.95 10.50
N GLU A 169 -8.12 -19.76 9.59
CA GLU A 169 -7.48 -20.02 8.29
C GLU A 169 -7.23 -18.75 7.47
N LYS A 170 -8.13 -17.76 7.52
CA LYS A 170 -7.94 -16.48 6.81
C LYS A 170 -6.78 -15.66 7.37
N VAL A 171 -6.54 -15.71 8.68
CA VAL A 171 -5.42 -15.02 9.32
C VAL A 171 -4.11 -15.75 8.98
N LYS A 172 -4.13 -17.09 8.93
CA LYS A 172 -2.97 -17.91 8.52
C LYS A 172 -2.53 -17.64 7.08
N GLU A 173 -3.45 -17.35 6.15
CA GLU A 173 -3.11 -16.91 4.78
C GLU A 173 -2.20 -15.68 4.76
N GLY A 174 -2.27 -14.82 5.79
CA GLY A 174 -1.40 -13.67 5.98
C GLY A 174 0.09 -14.03 6.01
N LEU A 175 0.45 -15.19 6.58
CA LEU A 175 1.83 -15.68 6.61
C LEU A 175 2.39 -15.87 5.20
N THR A 176 1.70 -16.65 4.38
CA THR A 176 2.11 -16.93 3.00
C THR A 176 2.18 -15.64 2.20
N ARG A 177 1.17 -14.77 2.34
CA ARG A 177 1.12 -13.49 1.62
C ARG A 177 2.33 -12.62 1.95
N VAL A 178 2.68 -12.45 3.22
CA VAL A 178 3.84 -11.63 3.61
C VAL A 178 5.14 -12.26 3.11
N ILE A 179 5.34 -13.56 3.34
CA ILE A 179 6.58 -14.24 2.95
C ILE A 179 6.80 -14.15 1.43
N VAL A 180 5.79 -14.48 0.64
CA VAL A 180 5.89 -14.49 -0.83
C VAL A 180 6.08 -13.07 -1.38
N THR A 181 5.27 -12.10 -0.96
CA THR A 181 5.30 -10.75 -1.55
C THR A 181 6.48 -9.90 -1.10
N ARG A 182 7.13 -10.26 0.02
CA ARG A 182 8.28 -9.51 0.56
C ARG A 182 9.62 -10.20 0.33
N ALA A 183 9.63 -11.47 -0.10
CA ALA A 183 10.83 -12.28 -0.29
C ALA A 183 11.96 -11.55 -1.03
N ASP A 184 11.66 -10.97 -2.20
CA ASP A 184 12.64 -10.27 -3.05
C ASP A 184 12.68 -8.74 -2.83
N ALA A 185 11.99 -8.21 -1.81
CA ALA A 185 11.86 -6.77 -1.59
C ALA A 185 12.60 -6.28 -0.34
N ASP A 186 12.17 -6.69 0.85
CA ASP A 186 12.70 -6.20 2.14
C ASP A 186 12.69 -7.28 3.25
N MET A 187 12.62 -8.56 2.86
CA MET A 187 12.55 -9.68 3.81
C MET A 187 13.68 -9.68 4.83
N LYS A 188 14.90 -9.29 4.43
CA LYS A 188 16.04 -9.15 5.34
C LYS A 188 15.74 -8.20 6.50
N ALA A 189 15.26 -7.00 6.19
CA ALA A 189 14.93 -5.99 7.20
C ALA A 189 13.77 -6.44 8.08
N ILE A 190 12.77 -7.13 7.50
CA ILE A 190 11.66 -7.71 8.27
C ILE A 190 12.17 -8.76 9.26
N LYS A 191 13.06 -9.68 8.85
CA LYS A 191 13.65 -10.71 9.73
C LYS A 191 14.46 -10.09 10.87
N GLU A 192 15.29 -9.10 10.58
CA GLU A 192 16.12 -8.40 11.57
C GLU A 192 15.24 -7.68 12.60
N GLU A 193 14.22 -6.95 12.15
CA GLU A 193 13.30 -6.23 13.03
C GLU A 193 12.40 -7.20 13.82
N TYR A 194 11.98 -8.32 13.22
CA TYR A 194 11.25 -9.39 13.90
C TYR A 194 12.08 -9.97 15.05
N HIS A 195 13.33 -10.34 14.79
CA HIS A 195 14.24 -10.87 15.81
C HIS A 195 14.43 -9.87 16.96
N LYS A 196 14.63 -8.58 16.62
CA LYS A 196 14.78 -7.52 17.61
C LYS A 196 13.54 -7.37 18.52
N LYS A 197 12.34 -7.55 17.97
CA LYS A 197 11.08 -7.39 18.72
C LYS A 197 10.69 -8.63 19.53
N ASN A 198 10.94 -9.82 18.98
CA ASN A 198 10.38 -11.06 19.49
C ASN A 198 11.42 -11.92 20.23
N GLY A 199 12.71 -11.63 20.07
CA GLY A 199 13.81 -12.39 20.67
C GLY A 199 14.00 -13.79 20.09
N ALA A 200 13.24 -14.15 19.05
CA ALA A 200 13.31 -15.41 18.33
C ALA A 200 13.39 -15.15 16.82
N ALA A 201 14.07 -16.02 16.08
CA ALA A 201 14.12 -15.88 14.63
C ALA A 201 12.78 -16.32 14.00
N LEU A 202 12.35 -15.60 12.96
CA LEU A 202 11.14 -15.94 12.20
C LEU A 202 11.23 -17.35 11.59
N ILE A 203 12.44 -17.76 11.19
CA ILE A 203 12.73 -19.09 10.64
C ILE A 203 12.39 -20.18 11.67
N ASP A 204 12.96 -20.10 12.87
CA ASP A 204 12.70 -21.06 13.96
C ASP A 204 11.21 -21.16 14.27
N LYS A 205 10.52 -20.02 14.25
CA LYS A 205 9.09 -19.97 14.53
C LYS A 205 8.27 -20.72 13.47
N ILE A 206 8.63 -20.59 12.20
CA ILE A 206 7.98 -21.31 11.08
C ILE A 206 8.33 -22.79 11.11
N GLU A 207 9.56 -23.15 11.50
CA GLU A 207 9.98 -24.54 11.64
C GLU A 207 9.12 -25.33 12.62
N HIS A 208 8.72 -24.69 13.72
CA HIS A 208 7.85 -25.27 14.73
C HIS A 208 6.36 -25.30 14.35
N MET A 209 5.91 -24.36 13.51
CA MET A 209 4.49 -24.20 13.19
C MET A 209 4.06 -24.99 11.94
N ALA A 210 4.88 -24.97 10.89
CA ALA A 210 4.55 -25.57 9.60
C ALA A 210 5.16 -26.96 9.42
N ASN A 211 4.53 -27.79 8.59
CA ASN A 211 4.98 -29.16 8.32
C ASN A 211 5.10 -29.45 6.81
N GLY A 212 5.86 -30.50 6.49
CA GLY A 212 5.99 -31.02 5.12
C GLY A 212 6.51 -30.02 4.10
N ASN A 213 6.05 -30.17 2.86
CA ASN A 213 6.50 -29.35 1.72
C ASN A 213 6.17 -27.87 1.88
N PHE A 214 5.06 -27.55 2.55
CA PHE A 214 4.68 -26.17 2.81
C PHE A 214 5.71 -25.44 3.69
N LYS A 215 6.18 -26.09 4.78
CA LYS A 215 7.30 -25.57 5.57
C LYS A 215 8.53 -25.31 4.70
N ASN A 216 8.96 -26.33 3.96
CA ASN A 216 10.18 -26.25 3.15
C ASN A 216 10.10 -25.12 2.12
N PHE A 217 8.93 -24.92 1.52
CA PHE A 217 8.66 -23.81 0.61
C PHE A 217 8.83 -22.44 1.29
N LEU A 218 8.20 -22.22 2.45
CA LEU A 218 8.32 -20.95 3.18
C LEU A 218 9.76 -20.67 3.62
N LEU A 219 10.46 -21.68 4.15
CA LEU A 219 11.85 -21.54 4.57
C LEU A 219 12.78 -21.20 3.39
N THR A 220 12.53 -21.78 2.22
CA THR A 220 13.28 -21.47 0.99
C THR A 220 13.15 -20.00 0.60
N LEU A 221 11.94 -19.43 0.67
CA LEU A 221 11.71 -18.01 0.40
C LEU A 221 12.41 -17.10 1.42
N LEU A 222 12.40 -17.49 2.69
CA LEU A 222 13.08 -16.75 3.75
C LEU A 222 14.60 -16.82 3.66
N ALA A 223 15.16 -17.93 3.15
CA ALA A 223 16.58 -18.08 2.90
C ALA A 223 17.06 -17.22 1.72
N ARG A 224 16.24 -17.10 0.66
CA ARG A 224 16.56 -16.31 -0.54
C ARG A 224 16.59 -14.80 -0.29
N GLY A 225 15.68 -14.28 0.53
CA GLY A 225 15.56 -12.84 0.83
C GLY A 225 16.58 -12.29 1.83
N GLY A 226 17.84 -12.76 1.80
CA GLY A 226 18.92 -12.42 2.75
C GLY A 226 20.04 -11.56 2.16
#